data_AF-A0A972ZR50-F1
#
_entry.id   AF-A0A972ZR50-F1
#
_cell.length_a   1.000
_cell.length_b   1.000
_cell.length_c   1.000
_cell.angle_alpha   90.00
_cell.angle_beta   90.00
_cell.angle_gamma   90.00
#
_symmetry.space_group_name_H-M   'P 1'
#
loop_
_entity.id
_entity.type
_entity.pdbx_description
1 polymer ?
#
loop_
_entity_poly.entity_id
_entity_poly.type
_entity_poly.pdbx_seq_one_letter_code
_entity_poly.pdbx_strand_id
1 'polypeptide(L)'
;MWMRILGYYQIKDDKFFHKLIGQGVDTDNDGIISPEEAEVVSYLFFKGDSIEDLTGIEAFINLDTLICVENMLTYLDVSMNTKLTSLYCWGNALASLDISQNLALKRLDCSSNRLSNLDVSNNTNLELLYCYWNHLSSLDVTNNSNLEILWCQGGKTVLVDHPKPESLTTRQIIKYTFKGCDTKYY
;
A
#
# COMPACT_ATOMS: atom_id res chain seq x y z
N MET A 1 -38.34 -2.41 -0.43
CA MET A 1 -37.46 -3.57 -0.64
C MET A 1 -36.67 -3.31 -1.92
N TRP A 2 -35.39 -2.94 -1.77
CA TRP A 2 -34.40 -2.58 -2.79
C TRP A 2 -34.73 -1.41 -3.75
N MET A 3 -34.37 -0.18 -3.36
CA MET A 3 -34.13 0.98 -4.25
C MET A 3 -32.80 1.61 -3.83
N ARG A 4 -31.66 1.33 -4.49
CA ARG A 4 -31.16 2.04 -5.69
C ARG A 4 -31.49 3.54 -5.68
N ILE A 5 -30.57 4.34 -5.15
CA ILE A 5 -30.03 5.62 -5.71
C ILE A 5 -28.88 6.08 -4.78
N LEU A 6 -27.71 6.37 -5.38
CA LEU A 6 -26.43 6.84 -4.81
C LEU A 6 -25.52 5.82 -4.08
N GLY A 7 -24.64 5.16 -4.84
CA GLY A 7 -23.22 5.04 -4.48
C GLY A 7 -22.77 4.33 -3.19
N TYR A 8 -23.57 3.48 -2.54
CA TYR A 8 -23.04 2.67 -1.43
C TYR A 8 -22.11 1.59 -1.97
N TYR A 9 -20.83 1.67 -1.59
CA TYR A 9 -19.80 0.69 -1.92
C TYR A 9 -20.16 -0.66 -1.28
N GLN A 10 -20.38 -1.67 -2.11
CA GLN A 10 -20.77 -2.99 -1.62
C GLN A 10 -19.52 -3.74 -1.17
N ILE A 11 -19.38 -3.94 0.14
CA ILE A 11 -18.39 -4.86 0.70
C ILE A 11 -18.83 -6.29 0.33
N LYS A 12 -18.06 -6.94 -0.54
CA LYS A 12 -18.43 -8.25 -1.12
C LYS A 12 -17.81 -9.44 -0.39
N ASP A 13 -16.64 -9.25 0.20
CA ASP A 13 -15.94 -10.31 0.92
C ASP A 13 -16.47 -10.35 2.36
N ASP A 14 -17.12 -11.47 2.71
CA ASP A 14 -17.69 -11.67 4.05
C ASP A 14 -16.62 -11.60 5.15
N LYS A 15 -15.39 -12.03 4.87
CA LYS A 15 -14.28 -11.99 5.84
C LYS A 15 -13.85 -10.54 6.06
N PHE A 16 -13.78 -9.74 5.00
CA PHE A 16 -13.53 -8.30 5.12
C PHE A 16 -14.64 -7.62 5.93
N PHE A 17 -15.90 -7.86 5.58
CA PHE A 17 -17.05 -7.31 6.30
C PHE A 17 -17.05 -7.69 7.79
N HIS A 18 -16.87 -8.97 8.12
CA HIS A 18 -16.81 -9.44 9.50
C HIS A 18 -15.63 -8.83 10.28
N LYS A 19 -14.50 -8.55 9.61
CA LYS A 19 -13.35 -7.90 10.25
C LYS A 19 -13.58 -6.41 10.48
N LEU A 20 -14.38 -5.75 9.66
CA LEU A 20 -14.83 -4.38 9.91
C LEU A 20 -15.73 -4.34 11.15
N ILE A 21 -16.73 -5.23 11.23
CA ILE A 21 -17.58 -5.36 12.43
C ILE A 21 -16.73 -5.66 13.66
N GLY A 22 -15.78 -6.61 13.56
CA GLY A 22 -14.90 -6.97 14.67
C GLY A 22 -13.98 -5.84 15.15
N GLN A 23 -13.74 -4.84 14.30
CA GLN A 23 -13.01 -3.61 14.65
C GLN A 23 -13.93 -2.47 15.12
N GLY A 24 -15.23 -2.72 15.23
CA GLY A 24 -16.22 -1.75 15.74
C GLY A 24 -16.60 -0.68 14.73
N VAL A 25 -16.48 -0.96 13.42
CA VAL A 25 -16.85 -0.01 12.37
C VAL A 25 -18.38 0.13 12.27
N ASP A 26 -19.12 -0.97 12.39
CA ASP A 26 -20.59 -0.98 12.48
C ASP A 26 -21.00 -0.57 13.90
N THR A 27 -21.25 0.72 14.09
CA THR A 27 -21.46 1.35 15.40
C THR A 27 -22.90 1.27 15.87
N ASP A 28 -23.87 1.22 14.95
CA ASP A 28 -25.28 1.08 15.26
C ASP A 28 -25.78 -0.38 15.17
N ASN A 29 -24.92 -1.30 14.70
CA ASN A 29 -25.17 -2.74 14.56
C ASN A 29 -26.35 -3.05 13.63
N ASP A 30 -26.56 -2.21 12.60
CA ASP A 30 -27.60 -2.44 11.60
C ASP A 30 -27.16 -3.43 10.50
N GLY A 31 -25.90 -3.85 10.51
CA GLY A 31 -25.33 -4.79 9.54
C GLY A 31 -24.98 -4.15 8.21
N ILE A 32 -24.83 -2.83 8.16
CA ILE A 32 -24.40 -2.04 7.02
C ILE A 32 -23.23 -1.15 7.49
N ILE A 33 -22.26 -0.90 6.61
CA ILE A 33 -21.26 0.16 6.87
C ILE A 33 -21.72 1.42 6.15
N SER A 34 -22.18 2.39 6.91
CA SER A 34 -22.59 3.71 6.40
C SER A 34 -21.37 4.60 6.09
N PRO A 35 -21.53 5.63 5.23
CA PRO A 35 -20.51 6.66 5.02
C PRO A 35 -20.07 7.31 6.32
N GLU A 36 -21.00 7.61 7.22
CA GLU A 36 -20.71 8.24 8.52
C GLU A 36 -19.79 7.36 9.37
N GLU A 37 -19.99 6.04 9.35
CA GLU A 37 -19.12 5.08 10.04
C GLU A 37 -17.75 4.93 9.38
N ALA A 38 -17.70 4.88 8.04
CA ALA A 38 -16.44 4.79 7.32
C ALA A 38 -15.60 6.08 7.43
N GLU A 39 -16.25 7.25 7.47
CA GLU A 39 -15.59 8.56 7.52
C GLU A 39 -14.86 8.82 8.85
N VAL A 40 -15.28 8.21 9.96
CA VAL A 40 -14.60 8.42 11.25
C VAL A 40 -13.40 7.47 11.47
N VAL A 41 -13.23 6.49 10.60
CA VAL A 41 -12.17 5.48 10.71
C VAL A 41 -10.87 6.00 10.09
N SER A 42 -9.80 6.00 10.90
CA SER A 42 -8.45 6.40 10.49
C SER A 42 -7.44 5.26 10.47
N TYR A 43 -7.79 4.10 11.04
CA TYR A 43 -6.92 2.93 11.14
C TYR A 43 -7.72 1.66 10.89
N LEU A 44 -7.20 0.79 10.01
CA LEU A 44 -7.74 -0.54 9.77
C LEU A 44 -6.63 -1.58 9.75
N PHE A 45 -6.91 -2.73 10.38
CA PHE A 45 -5.97 -3.84 10.50
C PHE A 45 -6.62 -5.16 10.12
N PHE A 46 -6.04 -5.80 9.11
CA PHE A 46 -6.40 -7.12 8.60
C PHE A 46 -5.11 -7.93 8.46
N LYS A 47 -4.99 -9.03 9.21
CA LYS A 47 -3.78 -9.87 9.22
C LYS A 47 -4.14 -11.35 9.28
N GLY A 48 -3.73 -12.11 8.27
CA GLY A 48 -3.95 -13.56 8.28
C GLY A 48 -5.43 -13.95 8.22
N ASP A 49 -6.27 -13.04 7.73
CA ASP A 49 -7.73 -13.16 7.77
C ASP A 49 -8.30 -13.88 6.54
N SER A 50 -7.43 -14.33 5.63
CA SER A 50 -7.81 -14.99 4.39
C SER A 50 -8.70 -14.13 3.49
N ILE A 51 -8.62 -12.79 3.59
CA ILE A 51 -9.39 -11.85 2.78
C ILE A 51 -8.88 -11.90 1.34
N GLU A 52 -9.80 -11.93 0.38
CA GLU A 52 -9.51 -12.01 -1.05
C GLU A 52 -9.82 -10.69 -1.78
N ASP A 53 -10.78 -9.91 -1.26
CA ASP A 53 -11.25 -8.67 -1.87
C ASP A 53 -11.52 -7.57 -0.82
N LEU A 54 -10.88 -6.41 -0.99
CA LEU A 54 -11.09 -5.21 -0.17
C LEU A 54 -12.01 -4.18 -0.84
N THR A 55 -12.75 -4.53 -1.90
CA THR A 55 -13.77 -3.65 -2.49
C THR A 55 -14.70 -3.13 -1.39
N GLY A 56 -14.85 -1.81 -1.31
CA GLY A 56 -15.46 -1.09 -0.19
C GLY A 56 -14.47 -0.25 0.60
N ILE A 57 -13.16 -0.53 0.52
CA ILE A 57 -12.12 0.24 1.21
C ILE A 57 -12.07 1.72 0.77
N GLU A 58 -12.55 2.01 -0.44
CA GLU A 58 -12.66 3.36 -1.00
C GLU A 58 -13.63 4.28 -0.23
N ALA A 59 -14.52 3.72 0.58
CA ALA A 59 -15.41 4.47 1.47
C ALA A 59 -14.66 5.13 2.65
N PHE A 60 -13.51 4.59 3.04
CA PHE A 60 -12.73 5.05 4.19
C PHE A 60 -11.82 6.22 3.82
N ILE A 61 -12.42 7.34 3.43
CA ILE A 61 -11.72 8.52 2.87
C ILE A 61 -10.77 9.21 3.87
N ASN A 62 -10.95 8.97 5.16
CA ASN A 62 -10.13 9.49 6.25
C ASN A 62 -9.09 8.49 6.79
N LEU A 63 -8.93 7.34 6.12
CA LEU A 63 -7.96 6.32 6.49
C LEU A 63 -6.53 6.87 6.39
N ASP A 64 -5.83 6.86 7.52
CA ASP A 64 -4.42 7.25 7.64
C ASP A 64 -3.51 6.02 7.53
N THR A 65 -3.92 4.91 8.15
CA THR A 65 -3.15 3.67 8.16
C THR A 65 -4.01 2.48 7.74
N LEU A 66 -3.54 1.77 6.71
CA LEU A 66 -4.11 0.48 6.28
C LEU A 66 -3.06 -0.62 6.43
N ILE A 67 -3.39 -1.63 7.23
CA ILE A 67 -2.64 -2.89 7.32
C ILE A 67 -3.54 -3.99 6.78
N CYS A 68 -3.15 -4.62 5.68
CA CYS A 68 -3.86 -5.72 5.04
C CYS A 68 -2.91 -6.87 4.69
N VAL A 69 -2.11 -7.30 5.67
CA VAL A 69 -0.95 -8.19 5.47
C VAL A 69 -1.33 -9.67 5.59
N GLU A 70 -0.56 -10.56 4.97
CA GLU A 70 -0.77 -12.02 5.04
C GLU A 70 -2.20 -12.43 4.64
N ASN A 71 -2.73 -11.86 3.56
CA ASN A 71 -4.04 -12.19 3.01
C ASN A 71 -3.90 -12.81 1.61
N MET A 72 -5.01 -12.94 0.89
CA MET A 72 -5.06 -13.52 -0.46
C MET A 72 -5.41 -12.48 -1.52
N LEU A 73 -5.11 -11.19 -1.26
CA LEU A 73 -5.44 -10.11 -2.17
C LEU A 73 -4.69 -10.28 -3.50
N THR A 74 -5.43 -10.25 -4.60
CA THR A 74 -4.87 -10.19 -5.97
C THR A 74 -4.95 -8.78 -6.56
N TYR A 75 -5.79 -7.93 -5.96
CA TYR A 75 -6.03 -6.55 -6.32
C TYR A 75 -6.21 -5.71 -5.04
N LEU A 76 -5.76 -4.45 -5.09
CA LEU A 76 -5.94 -3.48 -4.02
C LEU A 76 -6.09 -2.09 -4.64
N ASP A 77 -7.27 -1.49 -4.48
CA ASP A 77 -7.53 -0.10 -4.86
C ASP A 77 -7.49 0.77 -3.61
N VAL A 78 -6.58 1.74 -3.59
CA VAL A 78 -6.47 2.73 -2.51
C VAL A 78 -6.55 4.16 -3.05
N SER A 79 -7.06 4.32 -4.28
CA SER A 79 -7.07 5.61 -4.99
C SER A 79 -7.89 6.68 -4.28
N MET A 80 -8.95 6.29 -3.57
CA MET A 80 -9.80 7.18 -2.78
C MET A 80 -9.28 7.44 -1.36
N ASN A 81 -8.37 6.59 -0.85
CA ASN A 81 -7.76 6.72 0.47
C ASN A 81 -6.57 7.70 0.43
N THR A 82 -6.80 8.90 -0.11
CA THR A 82 -5.77 9.92 -0.39
C THR A 82 -5.04 10.44 0.85
N LYS A 83 -5.61 10.21 2.05
CA LYS A 83 -5.02 10.57 3.35
C LYS A 83 -4.08 9.51 3.92
N LEU A 84 -3.92 8.35 3.27
CA LEU A 84 -3.01 7.30 3.73
C LEU A 84 -1.58 7.84 3.88
N THR A 85 -1.04 7.72 5.09
CA THR A 85 0.37 7.95 5.41
C THR A 85 1.14 6.64 5.52
N SER A 86 0.45 5.54 5.85
CA SER A 86 1.05 4.22 5.98
C SER A 86 0.21 3.13 5.33
N LEU A 87 0.84 2.38 4.41
CA LEU A 87 0.24 1.23 3.74
C LEU A 87 1.12 -0.01 3.90
N TYR A 88 0.58 -1.04 4.54
CA TYR A 88 1.22 -2.34 4.68
C TYR A 88 0.34 -3.41 4.03
N CYS A 89 0.75 -3.89 2.86
CA CYS A 89 0.02 -4.89 2.06
C CYS A 89 0.89 -6.11 1.71
N TRP A 90 1.93 -6.37 2.51
CA TRP A 90 2.84 -7.48 2.28
C TRP A 90 2.20 -8.84 2.51
N GLY A 91 2.76 -9.87 1.87
CA GLY A 91 2.29 -11.25 2.02
C GLY A 91 0.93 -11.46 1.35
N ASN A 92 0.76 -10.90 0.16
CA ASN A 92 -0.43 -11.06 -0.68
C ASN A 92 -0.01 -11.61 -2.06
N ALA A 93 -0.93 -11.60 -3.02
CA ALA A 93 -0.69 -12.02 -4.40
C ALA A 93 -0.85 -10.87 -5.41
N LEU A 94 -0.61 -9.62 -4.99
CA LEU A 94 -0.79 -8.43 -5.84
C LEU A 94 0.14 -8.49 -7.06
N ALA A 95 -0.45 -8.42 -8.26
CA ALA A 95 0.31 -8.34 -9.51
C ALA A 95 0.68 -6.89 -9.88
N SER A 96 -0.10 -5.93 -9.39
CA SER A 96 0.09 -4.49 -9.54
C SER A 96 -0.36 -3.76 -8.28
N LEU A 97 0.22 -2.59 -8.04
CA LEU A 97 -0.18 -1.69 -6.97
C LEU A 97 -0.05 -0.26 -7.50
N ASP A 98 -1.17 0.45 -7.61
CA ASP A 98 -1.20 1.88 -7.96
C ASP A 98 -1.37 2.71 -6.69
N ILE A 99 -0.40 3.57 -6.43
CA ILE A 99 -0.37 4.49 -5.28
C ILE A 99 -0.25 5.95 -5.73
N SER A 100 -0.53 6.24 -7.00
CA SER A 100 -0.33 7.55 -7.61
C SER A 100 -1.16 8.66 -6.96
N GLN A 101 -2.27 8.30 -6.30
CA GLN A 101 -3.14 9.24 -5.57
C GLN A 101 -2.79 9.37 -4.08
N ASN A 102 -1.97 8.47 -3.53
CA ASN A 102 -1.60 8.46 -2.10
C ASN A 102 -0.38 9.38 -1.87
N LEU A 103 -0.55 10.67 -2.15
CA LEU A 103 0.54 11.66 -2.11
C LEU A 103 1.06 11.92 -0.69
N ALA A 104 0.26 11.62 0.33
CA ALA A 104 0.64 11.72 1.74
C ALA A 104 1.45 10.51 2.25
N LEU A 105 1.63 9.47 1.43
CA LEU A 105 2.24 8.20 1.86
C LEU A 105 3.71 8.41 2.25
N LYS A 106 4.03 8.01 3.49
CA LYS A 106 5.36 8.04 4.09
C LYS A 106 5.96 6.65 4.23
N ARG A 107 5.11 5.64 4.43
CA ARG A 107 5.53 4.26 4.68
C ARG A 107 4.79 3.33 3.74
N LEU A 108 5.54 2.59 2.96
CA LEU A 108 5.01 1.55 2.10
C LEU A 108 5.75 0.23 2.34
N ASP A 109 5.01 -0.78 2.73
CA ASP A 109 5.46 -2.17 2.67
C ASP A 109 4.55 -2.98 1.74
N CYS A 110 5.04 -3.22 0.54
CA CYS A 110 4.42 -4.08 -0.47
C CYS A 110 5.28 -5.32 -0.75
N SER A 111 6.15 -5.69 0.20
CA SER A 111 7.02 -6.86 0.07
C SER A 111 6.21 -8.15 -0.07
N SER A 112 6.85 -9.23 -0.53
CA SER A 112 6.20 -10.55 -0.60
C SER A 112 4.90 -10.54 -1.41
N ASN A 113 4.96 -9.98 -2.62
CA ASN A 113 3.86 -9.90 -3.59
C ASN A 113 4.36 -10.41 -4.95
N ARG A 114 3.63 -10.13 -6.04
CA ARG A 114 4.00 -10.55 -7.40
C ARG A 114 4.26 -9.35 -8.33
N LEU A 115 4.55 -8.17 -7.77
CA LEU A 115 4.71 -6.93 -8.53
C LEU A 115 5.86 -7.05 -9.54
N SER A 116 5.58 -6.80 -10.81
CA SER A 116 6.59 -6.71 -11.87
C SER A 116 7.07 -5.26 -12.11
N ASN A 117 6.27 -4.30 -11.66
CA ASN A 117 6.51 -2.86 -11.71
C ASN A 117 6.00 -2.23 -10.41
N LEU A 118 6.65 -1.13 -9.98
CA LEU A 118 6.19 -0.26 -8.92
C LEU A 118 6.62 1.17 -9.26
N ASP A 119 5.65 2.06 -9.48
CA ASP A 119 5.89 3.48 -9.69
C ASP A 119 5.67 4.24 -8.39
N VAL A 120 6.73 4.88 -7.90
CA VAL A 120 6.73 5.70 -6.68
C VAL A 120 7.02 7.18 -6.98
N SER A 121 7.00 7.58 -8.25
CA SER A 121 7.49 8.89 -8.71
C SER A 121 6.69 10.08 -8.18
N ASN A 122 5.41 9.87 -7.84
CA ASN A 122 4.52 10.88 -7.25
C ASN A 122 4.57 10.90 -5.71
N ASN A 123 5.04 9.81 -5.08
CA ASN A 123 5.03 9.65 -3.62
C ASN A 123 6.28 10.27 -2.99
N THR A 124 6.49 11.56 -3.24
CA THR A 124 7.69 12.32 -2.83
C THR A 124 7.89 12.38 -1.31
N ASN A 125 6.84 12.11 -0.54
CA ASN A 125 6.87 12.03 0.92
C ASN A 125 7.30 10.67 1.48
N LEU A 126 7.59 9.67 0.65
CA LEU A 126 8.04 8.36 1.13
C LEU A 126 9.36 8.48 1.92
N GLU A 127 9.31 8.00 3.16
CA GLU A 127 10.43 7.89 4.10
C GLU A 127 10.93 6.44 4.16
N LEU A 128 10.01 5.46 4.10
CA LEU A 128 10.31 4.03 4.19
C LEU A 128 9.64 3.24 3.05
N LEU A 129 10.44 2.46 2.31
CA LEU A 129 9.96 1.59 1.24
C LEU A 129 10.52 0.17 1.35
N TYR A 130 9.63 -0.79 1.56
CA TYR A 130 9.91 -2.23 1.52
C TYR A 130 9.18 -2.86 0.33
N CYS A 131 9.93 -3.35 -0.64
CA CYS A 131 9.39 -3.96 -1.87
C CYS A 131 10.12 -5.26 -2.26
N TYR A 132 10.89 -5.84 -1.34
CA TYR A 132 11.59 -7.12 -1.54
C TYR A 132 10.62 -8.28 -1.73
N TRP A 133 11.11 -9.40 -2.29
CA TRP A 133 10.30 -10.56 -2.66
C TRP A 133 9.10 -10.20 -3.56
N ASN A 134 9.41 -9.47 -4.63
CA ASN A 134 8.54 -9.21 -5.78
C ASN A 134 9.26 -9.67 -7.06
N HIS A 135 8.71 -9.36 -8.23
CA HIS A 135 9.31 -9.62 -9.55
C HIS A 135 9.82 -8.32 -10.22
N LEU A 136 10.20 -7.32 -9.42
CA LEU A 136 10.69 -6.02 -9.91
C LEU A 136 12.04 -6.19 -10.62
N SER A 137 12.12 -5.69 -11.86
CA SER A 137 13.38 -5.67 -12.63
C SER A 137 14.20 -4.39 -12.42
N SER A 138 13.52 -3.31 -12.04
CA SER A 138 14.11 -2.01 -11.70
C SER A 138 13.17 -1.24 -10.78
N LEU A 139 13.70 -0.25 -10.08
CA LEU A 139 12.92 0.70 -9.29
C LEU A 139 13.58 2.08 -9.40
N ASP A 140 12.80 3.07 -9.81
CA ASP A 140 13.24 4.46 -9.87
C ASP A 140 12.75 5.20 -8.63
N VAL A 141 13.69 5.67 -7.81
CA VAL A 141 13.42 6.43 -6.58
C VAL A 141 13.94 7.87 -6.66
N THR A 142 14.23 8.37 -7.87
CA THR A 142 14.88 9.67 -8.06
C THR A 142 14.06 10.86 -7.56
N ASN A 143 12.73 10.72 -7.49
CA ASN A 143 11.82 11.74 -6.97
C ASN A 143 11.54 11.61 -5.46
N ASN A 144 11.98 10.53 -4.81
CA ASN A 144 11.70 10.27 -3.40
C ASN A 144 12.85 10.81 -2.52
N SER A 145 13.01 12.13 -2.50
CA SER A 145 14.11 12.81 -1.80
C SER A 145 14.09 12.70 -0.27
N ASN A 146 12.98 12.21 0.29
CA ASN A 146 12.81 11.99 1.72
C ASN A 146 13.06 10.53 2.13
N LEU A 147 13.44 9.65 1.18
CA LEU A 147 13.55 8.22 1.41
C LEU A 147 14.77 7.90 2.28
N GLU A 148 14.54 7.47 3.51
CA GLU A 148 15.59 7.14 4.47
C GLU A 148 15.97 5.65 4.38
N ILE A 149 14.97 4.79 4.14
CA ILE A 149 15.16 3.33 4.10
C ILE A 149 14.52 2.74 2.85
N LEU A 150 15.35 2.03 2.06
CA LEU A 150 14.93 1.25 0.91
C LEU A 150 15.37 -0.21 1.04
N TRP A 151 14.41 -1.12 1.05
CA TRP A 151 14.64 -2.57 1.02
C TRP A 151 14.00 -3.18 -0.23
N CYS A 152 14.84 -3.56 -1.17
CA CYS A 152 14.45 -4.12 -2.47
C CYS A 152 15.16 -5.47 -2.72
N GLN A 153 14.90 -6.09 -3.88
CA GLN A 153 15.38 -7.44 -4.29
C GLN A 153 16.77 -7.79 -3.73
N GLY A 154 16.92 -8.96 -3.11
CA GLY A 154 18.21 -9.47 -2.61
C GLY A 154 18.54 -9.12 -1.16
N GLY A 155 17.59 -8.55 -0.39
CA GLY A 155 17.71 -8.37 1.07
C GLY A 155 18.81 -7.40 1.51
N LYS A 156 19.39 -6.64 0.57
CA LYS A 156 20.37 -5.61 0.90
C LYS A 156 19.63 -4.32 1.20
N THR A 157 19.76 -3.85 2.45
CA THR A 157 19.43 -2.46 2.78
C THR A 157 20.31 -1.55 1.95
N VAL A 158 19.70 -0.72 1.11
CA VAL A 158 20.41 0.40 0.52
C VAL A 158 20.03 1.62 1.35
N LEU A 159 20.97 2.09 2.17
CA LEU A 159 20.85 3.43 2.75
C LEU A 159 20.94 4.41 1.58
N VAL A 160 19.86 5.13 1.32
CA VAL A 160 19.88 6.20 0.33
C VAL A 160 20.58 7.38 1.02
N ASP A 161 21.90 7.44 0.89
CA ASP A 161 22.64 8.62 1.31
C ASP A 161 22.24 9.76 0.37
N HIS A 162 21.33 10.62 0.81
CA HIS A 162 21.06 11.87 0.13
C HIS A 162 22.26 12.79 0.41
N PRO A 163 23.16 13.05 -0.57
CA PRO A 163 24.24 13.99 -0.33
C PRO A 163 23.64 15.32 0.10
N LYS A 164 24.09 15.83 1.24
CA LYS A 164 23.70 17.16 1.75
C LYS A 164 23.78 18.19 0.61
N PRO A 165 22.85 19.14 0.51
CA PRO A 165 22.76 20.09 -0.61
C PRO A 165 23.96 21.07 -0.78
N GLU A 166 25.08 20.86 -0.08
CA GLU A 166 26.27 21.73 -0.15
C GLU A 166 27.33 21.29 -1.17
N SER A 167 27.11 20.24 -1.97
CA SER A 167 28.04 19.91 -3.06
C SER A 167 27.33 19.42 -4.33
N LEU A 168 26.65 20.32 -5.03
CA LEU A 168 26.07 20.07 -6.35
C LEU A 168 27.10 20.31 -7.45
N THR A 169 27.63 19.23 -8.04
CA THR A 169 28.12 19.29 -9.44
C THR A 169 27.65 18.14 -10.32
N THR A 170 26.87 17.16 -9.84
CA THR A 170 26.24 16.17 -10.74
C THR A 170 24.99 15.59 -10.08
N ARG A 171 23.82 15.73 -10.73
CA ARG A 171 22.64 14.92 -10.39
C ARG A 171 23.04 13.45 -10.55
N GLN A 172 23.34 12.76 -9.45
CA GLN A 172 23.45 11.31 -9.46
C GLN A 172 22.03 10.76 -9.64
N ILE A 173 21.74 10.33 -10.87
CA ILE A 173 20.55 9.54 -11.18
C ILE A 173 20.75 8.20 -10.45
N ILE A 174 20.18 8.06 -9.26
CA ILE A 174 20.16 6.77 -8.57
C ILE A 174 19.07 5.92 -9.21
N LYS A 175 19.37 5.39 -10.40
CA LYS A 175 18.64 4.26 -10.99
C LYS A 175 19.26 2.98 -10.45
N TYR A 176 18.57 2.31 -9.53
CA TYR A 176 18.93 0.95 -9.17
C TYR A 176 18.46 0.02 -10.30
N THR A 177 19.34 -0.24 -11.26
CA THR A 177 19.19 -1.39 -12.15
C THR A 177 19.62 -2.62 -11.35
N PHE A 178 18.69 -3.51 -11.03
CA PHE A 178 19.01 -4.76 -10.36
C PHE A 178 19.75 -5.68 -11.35
N LYS A 179 21.08 -5.61 -11.38
CA LYS A 179 21.90 -6.63 -12.03
C LYS A 179 22.02 -7.83 -11.09
N GLY A 180 21.26 -8.88 -11.38
CA GLY A 180 21.47 -10.21 -10.81
C GLY A 180 20.25 -10.81 -10.12
N CYS A 181 19.27 -11.24 -10.91
CA CYS A 181 18.46 -12.38 -10.52
C CYS A 181 19.18 -13.65 -10.98
N ASP A 182 20.24 -14.05 -10.28
CA ASP A 182 20.63 -15.46 -10.30
C ASP A 182 19.67 -16.19 -9.37
N THR A 183 18.72 -16.87 -9.99
CA THR A 183 17.78 -17.79 -9.36
C THR A 183 18.52 -19.03 -8.84
N LYS A 184 19.32 -18.91 -7.77
CA LYS A 184 19.85 -20.07 -7.04
C LYS A 184 20.18 -19.72 -5.58
N TYR A 185 19.17 -19.64 -4.73
CA TYR A 185 19.30 -20.04 -3.33
C TYR A 185 17.96 -20.63 -2.89
N TYR A 186 17.88 -21.96 -3.00
CA TYR A 186 17.08 -22.81 -2.12
C TYR A 186 17.91 -23.08 -0.86
#